data_AF-A0A5J4Q7X2-F1
#
_entry.id   AF-A0A5J4Q7X2-F1
#
_cell.length_a   1.000
_cell.length_b   1.000
_cell.length_c   1.000
_cell.angle_alpha   90.00
_cell.angle_beta   90.00
_cell.angle_gamma   90.00
#
_symmetry.space_group_name_H-M   'P 1'
#
loop_
_entity.id
_entity.type
_entity.pdbx_description
1 polymer ?
#
loop_
_entity_poly.entity_id
_entity_poly.type
_entity_poly.pdbx_seq_one_letter_code
_entity_poly.pdbx_strand_id
1 'polypeptide(L)'
;MKTFGYILFIFIMIFSLSGCESFLDTELLTEKTTENFPATEEEANQMLTSIYANLLFEDPEQSSYFYIAQLASDDCLGGNLSGSNNCATNFLLYTNLNTIGGIWSRCYKIVNRANSAIASFDNVKTWSSKAEHDRHFGEAYFLRAFAYNELVQVFGGVPLRTNTEPANLPRASVDEVYALIASDLKNAIELMPNKIYGAGA
;
A
#
# COMPACT_ATOMS: atom_id res chain seq x y z
N MET A 1 3.32 -29.34 64.74
CA MET A 1 4.01 -29.84 63.51
C MET A 1 3.09 -29.90 62.30
N LYS A 2 1.87 -30.45 62.39
CA LYS A 2 0.93 -30.53 61.23
C LYS A 2 0.49 -29.16 60.70
N THR A 3 0.23 -28.18 61.58
CA THR A 3 -0.12 -26.79 61.23
C THR A 3 0.99 -26.03 60.51
N PHE A 4 2.26 -26.30 60.81
CA PHE A 4 3.40 -25.70 60.10
C PHE A 4 3.55 -26.27 58.68
N GLY A 5 3.23 -27.57 58.50
CA GLY A 5 3.20 -28.21 57.19
C GLY A 5 2.13 -27.63 56.26
N TYR A 6 0.94 -27.30 56.78
CA TYR A 6 -0.13 -26.67 55.99
C TYR A 6 0.24 -25.24 55.55
N ILE A 7 0.91 -24.46 56.41
CA ILE A 7 1.37 -23.11 56.07
C ILE A 7 2.44 -23.16 54.98
N LEU A 8 3.39 -24.11 55.06
CA LEU A 8 4.40 -24.31 54.03
C LEU A 8 3.80 -24.73 52.69
N PHE A 9 2.79 -25.60 52.71
CA PHE A 9 2.10 -26.05 51.50
C PHE A 9 1.33 -24.92 50.81
N ILE A 10 0.64 -24.06 51.58
CA ILE A 10 -0.06 -22.88 51.04
C ILE A 10 0.94 -21.87 50.44
N PHE A 11 2.10 -21.69 51.09
CA PHE A 11 3.13 -20.77 50.59
C PHE A 11 3.74 -21.25 49.25
N ILE A 12 3.96 -22.56 49.10
CA ILE A 12 4.43 -23.19 47.85
C ILE A 12 3.38 -23.07 46.75
N MET A 13 2.10 -23.19 47.09
CA MET A 13 0.99 -23.09 46.14
C MET A 13 0.78 -21.66 45.60
N ILE A 14 1.03 -20.65 46.44
CA ILE A 14 0.96 -19.23 46.02
C ILE A 14 2.14 -18.88 45.09
N PHE A 15 3.34 -19.43 45.34
CA PHE A 15 4.51 -19.22 44.49
C PHE A 15 4.43 -19.94 43.13
N SER A 16 3.54 -20.93 42.98
CA SER A 16 3.34 -21.63 41.70
C SER A 16 2.41 -20.90 40.74
N LEU A 17 1.81 -19.77 41.15
CA LEU A 17 0.95 -18.92 40.31
C LEU A 17 1.65 -17.66 39.78
N SER A 18 2.90 -17.39 40.18
CA SER A 18 3.69 -16.31 39.58
C SER A 18 4.31 -16.78 38.26
N GLY A 19 3.54 -16.67 37.18
CA GLY A 19 4.05 -16.82 35.81
C GLY A 19 4.84 -15.58 35.40
N CYS A 20 5.97 -15.79 34.72
CA CYS A 20 6.76 -14.71 34.13
C CYS A 20 6.11 -14.31 32.79
N GLU A 21 5.15 -13.39 32.79
CA GLU A 21 4.52 -12.92 31.55
C GLU A 21 5.53 -12.24 30.62
N SER A 22 6.49 -11.49 31.18
CA SER A 22 7.52 -10.79 30.39
C SER A 22 8.54 -11.70 29.69
N PHE A 23 8.50 -13.02 29.92
CA PHE A 23 9.32 -13.97 29.15
C PHE A 23 8.69 -14.30 27.78
N LEU A 24 7.37 -14.16 27.67
CA LEU A 24 6.64 -14.39 26.42
C LEU A 24 6.60 -13.12 25.55
N ASP A 25 6.75 -11.94 26.16
CA ASP A 25 6.87 -10.67 25.45
C ASP A 25 8.29 -10.53 24.88
N THR A 26 8.45 -10.92 23.61
CA THR A 26 9.69 -10.70 22.87
C THR A 26 9.61 -9.38 22.11
N GLU A 27 10.35 -8.37 22.55
CA GLU A 27 10.54 -7.16 21.75
C GLU A 27 11.38 -7.49 20.52
N LEU A 28 10.81 -7.27 19.33
CA LEU A 28 11.52 -7.39 18.06
C LEU A 28 12.48 -6.21 17.88
N LEU A 29 13.65 -6.26 18.54
CA LEU A 29 14.65 -5.19 18.50
C LEU A 29 15.33 -5.05 17.13
N THR A 30 15.30 -6.09 16.30
CA THR A 30 15.99 -6.12 14.99
C THR A 30 15.05 -6.21 13.80
N GLU A 31 13.77 -6.55 13.98
CA GLU A 31 12.81 -6.63 12.88
C GLU A 31 12.06 -5.32 12.71
N LYS A 32 11.88 -4.93 11.45
CA LYS A 32 11.11 -3.75 11.06
C LYS A 32 9.64 -4.16 10.96
N THR A 33 8.83 -3.71 11.90
CA THR A 33 7.37 -3.84 11.92
C THR A 33 6.72 -2.50 11.59
N THR A 34 5.43 -2.50 11.31
CA THR A 34 4.66 -1.25 11.14
C THR A 34 4.63 -0.38 12.41
N GLU A 35 4.98 -0.92 13.58
CA GLU A 35 5.01 -0.20 14.85
C GLU A 35 6.34 0.53 15.10
N ASN A 36 7.45 0.04 14.53
CA ASN A 36 8.79 0.57 14.79
C ASN A 36 9.52 1.10 13.54
N PHE A 37 8.92 0.97 12.35
CA PHE A 37 9.46 1.42 11.07
C PHE A 37 8.43 2.24 10.29
N PRO A 38 8.81 3.35 9.64
CA PRO A 38 10.13 3.96 9.61
C PRO A 38 10.40 4.80 10.85
N ALA A 39 11.61 4.72 11.42
CA ALA A 39 12.00 5.51 12.60
C ALA A 39 12.72 6.82 12.22
N THR A 40 13.25 6.89 11.00
CA THR A 40 13.99 8.04 10.47
C THR A 40 13.46 8.49 9.12
N GLU A 41 13.71 9.75 8.75
CA GLU A 41 13.35 10.29 7.43
C GLU A 41 13.98 9.51 6.27
N GLU A 42 15.22 9.03 6.42
CA GLU A 42 15.86 8.18 5.40
C GLU A 42 15.07 6.89 5.16
N GLU A 43 14.56 6.27 6.22
CA GLU A 43 13.71 5.09 6.11
C GLU A 43 12.33 5.42 5.51
N ALA A 44 11.78 6.59 5.81
CA ALA A 44 10.56 7.07 5.16
C ALA A 44 10.76 7.30 3.66
N ASN A 45 11.90 7.85 3.25
CA ASN A 45 12.30 7.98 1.84
C ASN A 45 12.44 6.61 1.17
N GLN A 46 12.98 5.59 1.86
CA GLN A 46 13.04 4.21 1.35
C GLN A 46 11.64 3.63 1.12
N MET A 47 10.70 3.88 2.04
CA MET A 47 9.31 3.48 1.87
C MET A 47 8.68 4.15 0.65
N LEU A 48 8.81 5.46 0.48
CA LEU A 48 8.31 6.17 -0.71
C LEU A 48 8.95 5.64 -2.00
N THR A 49 10.27 5.48 -2.00
CA THR A 49 11.02 4.91 -3.13
C THR A 49 10.44 3.55 -3.52
N SER A 50 10.06 2.72 -2.55
CA SER A 50 9.42 1.45 -2.82
C SER A 50 8.05 1.59 -3.48
N ILE A 51 7.28 2.64 -3.19
CA ILE A 51 6.01 2.91 -3.88
C ILE A 51 6.30 3.28 -5.33
N TYR A 52 7.17 4.28 -5.55
CA TYR A 52 7.62 4.73 -6.86
C TYR A 52 8.19 3.61 -7.72
N ALA A 53 8.92 2.67 -7.13
CA ALA A 53 9.49 1.53 -7.84
C ALA A 53 8.44 0.65 -8.54
N ASN A 54 7.18 0.63 -8.08
CA ASN A 54 6.10 -0.10 -8.78
C ASN A 54 5.44 0.71 -9.90
N LEU A 55 5.81 1.97 -10.10
CA LEU A 55 5.46 2.69 -11.32
C LEU A 55 6.26 2.14 -12.50
N LEU A 56 7.44 1.57 -12.24
CA LEU A 56 8.18 0.77 -13.21
C LEU A 56 7.57 -0.64 -13.26
N PHE A 57 7.24 -1.10 -14.45
CA PHE A 57 6.73 -2.45 -14.69
C PHE A 57 7.35 -3.02 -15.95
N GLU A 58 7.69 -4.30 -15.91
CA GLU A 58 8.43 -4.99 -16.97
C GLU A 58 7.55 -5.36 -18.16
N ASP A 59 6.25 -5.59 -17.93
CA ASP A 59 5.28 -5.99 -18.95
C ASP A 59 4.18 -4.93 -19.12
N PRO A 60 4.33 -4.00 -20.07
CA PRO A 60 3.31 -3.02 -20.39
C PRO A 60 2.00 -3.63 -20.88
N GLU A 61 2.01 -4.80 -21.54
CA GLU A 61 0.80 -5.39 -22.13
C GLU A 61 -0.22 -5.74 -21.06
N GLN A 62 0.26 -6.20 -19.89
CA GLN A 62 -0.60 -6.61 -18.79
C GLN A 62 -0.73 -5.55 -17.69
N SER A 63 0.22 -4.62 -17.59
CA SER A 63 0.36 -3.73 -16.42
C SER A 63 0.10 -2.26 -16.69
N SER A 64 0.10 -1.81 -17.94
CA SER A 64 -0.07 -0.39 -18.29
C SER A 64 -1.52 -0.05 -18.62
N TYR A 65 -2.09 0.90 -17.87
CA TYR A 65 -3.39 1.49 -18.23
C TYR A 65 -3.34 2.09 -19.65
N PHE A 66 -2.28 2.83 -19.96
CA PHE A 66 -2.14 3.50 -21.25
C PHE A 66 -2.12 2.50 -22.41
N TYR A 67 -1.39 1.39 -22.25
CA TYR A 67 -1.37 0.35 -23.27
C TYR A 67 -2.75 -0.26 -23.50
N ILE A 68 -3.46 -0.60 -22.41
CA ILE A 68 -4.83 -1.14 -22.47
C ILE A 68 -5.77 -0.13 -23.16
N ALA A 69 -5.69 1.15 -22.81
CA ALA A 69 -6.53 2.20 -23.38
C ALA A 69 -6.29 2.39 -24.88
N GLN A 70 -5.03 2.33 -25.34
CA GLN A 70 -4.70 2.40 -26.77
C GLN A 70 -5.22 1.20 -27.55
N LEU A 71 -5.19 0.00 -26.98
CA LEU A 71 -5.76 -1.18 -27.65
C LEU A 71 -7.28 -1.18 -27.63
N ALA A 72 -7.90 -0.71 -26.54
CA ALA A 72 -9.34 -0.59 -26.44
C ALA A 72 -9.92 0.56 -27.29
N SER A 73 -9.07 1.40 -27.89
CA SER A 73 -9.46 2.42 -28.86
C SER A 73 -9.43 1.90 -30.29
N ASP A 74 -9.71 2.77 -31.27
CA ASP A 74 -9.64 2.48 -32.70
C ASP A 74 -8.28 2.83 -33.35
N ASP A 75 -7.29 3.26 -32.55
CA ASP A 75 -6.00 3.74 -33.06
C ASP A 75 -4.93 2.63 -33.17
N CYS A 76 -5.00 1.56 -32.36
CA CYS A 76 -3.94 0.55 -32.27
C CYS A 76 -4.50 -0.88 -32.30
N LEU A 77 -3.98 -1.72 -33.22
CA LEU A 77 -4.51 -3.06 -33.47
C LEU A 77 -3.80 -4.20 -32.72
N GLY A 78 -2.97 -3.91 -31.71
CA GLY A 78 -2.35 -4.94 -30.85
C GLY A 78 -1.15 -5.71 -31.41
N GLY A 79 -0.79 -5.52 -32.68
CA GLY A 79 0.38 -6.16 -33.29
C GLY A 79 0.16 -7.64 -33.66
N ASN A 80 1.20 -8.48 -33.58
CA ASN A 80 1.19 -9.86 -34.10
C ASN A 80 0.10 -10.73 -33.44
N LEU A 81 -0.98 -10.97 -34.19
CA LEU A 81 -2.21 -11.67 -33.81
C LEU A 81 -2.02 -13.16 -33.44
N SER A 82 -0.82 -13.70 -33.62
CA SER A 82 -0.55 -15.14 -33.53
C SER A 82 0.03 -15.58 -32.18
N GLY A 83 0.45 -14.64 -31.33
CA GLY A 83 1.23 -14.95 -30.11
C GLY A 83 0.90 -14.15 -28.85
N SER A 84 0.08 -13.09 -28.93
CA SER A 84 -0.29 -12.28 -27.76
C SER A 84 -1.81 -12.17 -27.59
N ASN A 85 -2.25 -11.87 -26.36
CA ASN A 85 -3.66 -11.61 -26.05
C ASN A 85 -4.15 -10.24 -26.56
N ASN A 86 -3.30 -9.45 -27.23
CA ASN A 86 -3.57 -8.07 -27.61
C ASN A 86 -4.75 -7.93 -28.58
N CYS A 87 -4.95 -8.92 -29.46
CA CYS A 87 -6.12 -8.99 -30.34
C CYS A 87 -7.43 -9.00 -29.55
N ALA A 88 -7.46 -9.73 -28.43
CA ALA A 88 -8.65 -9.81 -27.60
C ALA A 88 -8.93 -8.48 -26.91
N THR A 89 -7.92 -7.82 -26.36
CA THR A 89 -8.06 -6.46 -25.82
C THR A 89 -8.57 -5.48 -26.87
N ASN A 90 -8.07 -5.56 -28.12
CA ASN A 90 -8.54 -4.73 -29.25
C ASN A 90 -10.02 -4.93 -29.58
N PHE A 91 -10.53 -6.15 -29.48
CA PHE A 91 -11.95 -6.43 -29.69
C PHE A 91 -12.79 -6.40 -28.41
N LEU A 92 -12.23 -5.94 -27.29
CA LEU A 92 -12.84 -5.97 -25.95
C LEU A 92 -13.33 -7.38 -25.56
N LEU A 93 -12.62 -8.40 -26.01
CA LEU A 93 -12.87 -9.81 -25.74
C LEU A 93 -12.02 -10.31 -24.59
N TYR A 94 -12.58 -11.22 -23.80
CA TYR A 94 -11.84 -11.95 -22.77
C TYR A 94 -11.21 -13.21 -23.38
N THR A 95 -9.88 -13.34 -23.31
CA THR A 95 -9.20 -14.61 -23.62
C THR A 95 -9.10 -15.53 -22.42
N ASN A 96 -9.06 -14.98 -21.20
CA ASN A 96 -9.18 -15.70 -19.94
C ASN A 96 -9.64 -14.73 -18.82
N LEU A 97 -9.87 -15.26 -17.62
CA LEU A 97 -10.36 -14.47 -16.46
C LEU A 97 -9.39 -13.38 -15.98
N ASN A 98 -8.09 -13.51 -16.27
CA ASN A 98 -7.01 -12.68 -15.70
C ASN A 98 -6.17 -11.99 -16.78
N THR A 99 -6.69 -11.78 -17.99
CA THR A 99 -5.92 -11.20 -19.11
C THR A 99 -5.32 -9.83 -18.74
N ILE A 100 -5.98 -9.08 -17.87
CA ILE A 100 -5.56 -7.78 -17.33
C ILE A 100 -5.19 -7.85 -15.83
N GLY A 101 -4.76 -9.02 -15.36
CA GLY A 101 -4.39 -9.25 -13.95
C GLY A 101 -3.14 -8.48 -13.51
N GLY A 102 -2.23 -8.17 -14.44
CA GLY A 102 -0.99 -7.45 -14.15
C GLY A 102 -1.23 -6.07 -13.55
N ILE A 103 -2.10 -5.28 -14.18
CA ILE A 103 -2.45 -3.93 -13.71
C ILE A 103 -3.18 -4.00 -12.37
N TRP A 104 -4.07 -4.96 -12.18
CA TRP A 104 -4.72 -5.20 -10.89
C TRP A 104 -3.67 -5.43 -9.78
N SER A 105 -2.78 -6.39 -9.98
CA SER A 105 -1.72 -6.72 -9.02
C SER A 105 -0.78 -5.54 -8.76
N ARG A 106 -0.37 -4.81 -9.80
CA ARG A 106 0.50 -3.63 -9.70
C ARG A 106 -0.14 -2.52 -8.89
N CYS A 107 -1.36 -2.11 -9.25
CA CYS A 107 -2.05 -1.02 -8.59
C CYS A 107 -2.35 -1.35 -7.12
N TYR A 108 -2.82 -2.56 -6.80
CA TYR A 108 -3.03 -2.94 -5.40
C TYR A 108 -1.73 -3.05 -4.59
N LYS A 109 -0.60 -3.34 -5.22
CA LYS A 109 0.71 -3.29 -4.58
C LYS A 109 1.11 -1.85 -4.22
N ILE A 110 0.84 -0.89 -5.12
CA ILE A 110 1.00 0.55 -4.86
C ILE A 110 0.09 0.98 -3.71
N VAL A 111 -1.21 0.63 -3.78
CA VAL A 111 -2.21 0.96 -2.73
C VAL A 111 -1.77 0.44 -1.36
N ASN A 112 -1.35 -0.82 -1.26
CA ASN A 112 -0.93 -1.40 0.01
C ASN A 112 0.33 -0.70 0.56
N ARG A 113 1.32 -0.41 -0.28
CA ARG A 113 2.54 0.30 0.17
C ARG A 113 2.23 1.74 0.59
N ALA A 114 1.35 2.43 -0.13
CA ALA A 114 0.90 3.77 0.25
C ALA A 114 0.12 3.77 1.57
N ASN A 115 -0.77 2.79 1.78
CA ASN A 115 -1.46 2.62 3.06
C ASN A 115 -0.49 2.39 4.21
N SER A 116 0.49 1.50 4.03
CA SER A 116 1.53 1.26 5.04
C SER A 116 2.32 2.52 5.35
N ALA A 117 2.73 3.28 4.32
CA ALA A 117 3.47 4.52 4.48
C ALA A 117 2.66 5.59 5.26
N ILE A 118 1.42 5.86 4.84
CA ILE A 118 0.52 6.82 5.50
C ILE A 118 0.26 6.41 6.96
N ALA A 119 0.11 5.11 7.23
CA ALA A 119 -0.15 4.61 8.57
C ALA A 119 1.07 4.65 9.51
N SER A 120 2.29 4.72 8.98
CA SER A 120 3.51 4.58 9.78
C SER A 120 4.46 5.78 9.76
N PHE A 121 4.26 6.78 8.90
CA PHE A 121 5.14 7.97 8.89
C PHE A 121 5.15 8.76 10.21
N ASP A 122 4.12 8.64 11.03
CA ASP A 122 4.10 9.21 12.39
C ASP A 122 5.12 8.55 13.34
N ASN A 123 5.69 7.39 12.98
CA ASN A 123 6.78 6.73 13.73
C ASN A 123 8.14 7.43 13.55
N VAL A 124 8.27 8.32 12.55
CA VAL A 124 9.52 9.04 12.29
C VAL A 124 9.78 10.04 13.41
N LYS A 125 10.89 9.85 14.13
CA LYS A 125 11.20 10.63 15.34
C LYS A 125 11.53 12.09 15.05
N THR A 126 12.21 12.34 13.94
CA THR A 126 12.68 13.67 13.54
C THR A 126 12.65 13.80 12.02
N TRP A 127 12.03 14.87 11.55
CA TRP A 127 12.07 15.31 10.16
C TRP A 127 13.02 16.50 10.02
N SER A 128 13.73 16.56 8.91
CA SER A 128 14.65 17.65 8.53
C SER A 128 13.92 18.98 8.40
N SER A 129 12.65 18.94 7.98
CA SER A 129 11.74 20.09 8.01
C SER A 129 10.27 19.64 7.97
N LYS A 130 9.35 20.55 8.32
CA LYS A 130 7.91 20.31 8.10
C LYS A 130 7.59 20.05 6.62
N ALA A 131 8.31 20.72 5.71
CA ALA A 131 8.10 20.55 4.27
C ALA A 131 8.45 19.12 3.82
N GLU A 132 9.48 18.49 4.39
CA GLU A 132 9.80 17.09 4.09
C GLU A 132 8.76 16.15 4.68
N HIS A 133 8.35 16.35 5.94
CA HIS A 133 7.22 15.60 6.52
C HIS A 133 5.98 15.64 5.60
N ASP A 134 5.54 16.84 5.24
CA ASP A 134 4.32 17.02 4.45
C ASP A 134 4.49 16.46 3.02
N ARG A 135 5.67 16.63 2.41
CA ARG A 135 5.99 16.04 1.11
C ARG A 135 5.81 14.52 1.14
N HIS A 136 6.29 13.84 2.19
CA HIS A 136 6.20 12.39 2.25
C HIS A 136 4.76 11.89 2.31
N PHE A 137 3.94 12.46 3.20
CA PHE A 137 2.52 12.13 3.26
C PHE A 137 1.81 12.48 1.95
N GLY A 138 2.07 13.66 1.40
CA GLY A 138 1.45 14.11 0.17
C GLY A 138 1.77 13.23 -1.03
N GLU A 139 3.02 12.80 -1.20
CA GLU A 139 3.43 11.85 -2.24
C GLU A 139 2.73 10.49 -2.07
N ALA A 140 2.63 9.97 -0.85
CA ALA A 140 1.95 8.70 -0.59
C ALA A 140 0.44 8.77 -0.93
N TYR A 141 -0.25 9.85 -0.55
CA TYR A 141 -1.64 10.08 -0.94
C TYR A 141 -1.79 10.18 -2.46
N PHE A 142 -0.93 10.96 -3.13
CA PHE A 142 -0.95 11.10 -4.58
C PHE A 142 -0.77 9.76 -5.29
N LEU A 143 0.20 8.94 -4.86
CA LEU A 143 0.47 7.63 -5.47
C LEU A 143 -0.68 6.64 -5.25
N ARG A 144 -1.37 6.70 -4.10
CA ARG A 144 -2.59 5.93 -3.87
C ARG A 144 -3.72 6.37 -4.80
N ALA A 145 -3.93 7.67 -4.95
CA ALA A 145 -4.90 8.23 -5.88
C ALA A 145 -4.59 7.84 -7.33
N PHE A 146 -3.32 7.88 -7.74
CA PHE A 146 -2.85 7.47 -9.05
C PHE A 146 -3.20 6.00 -9.34
N ALA A 147 -2.89 5.09 -8.41
CA ALA A 147 -3.21 3.68 -8.56
C ALA A 147 -4.72 3.42 -8.66
N TYR A 148 -5.53 4.12 -7.84
CA TYR A 148 -6.98 4.04 -7.94
C TYR A 148 -7.53 4.61 -9.25
N ASN A 149 -6.92 5.67 -9.78
CA ASN A 149 -7.28 6.22 -11.08
C ASN A 149 -7.04 5.20 -12.20
N GLU A 150 -5.89 4.51 -12.22
CA GLU A 150 -5.68 3.45 -13.21
C GLU A 150 -6.65 2.28 -13.04
N LEU A 151 -6.95 1.89 -11.80
CA LEU A 151 -7.93 0.83 -11.52
C LEU A 151 -9.34 1.19 -11.99
N VAL A 152 -9.84 2.39 -11.68
CA VAL A 152 -11.21 2.77 -12.03
C VAL A 152 -11.41 2.90 -13.53
N GLN A 153 -10.38 3.34 -14.25
CA GLN A 153 -10.42 3.48 -15.71
C GLN A 153 -10.52 2.13 -16.42
N VAL A 154 -9.92 1.07 -15.85
CA VAL A 154 -9.94 -0.27 -16.46
C VAL A 154 -11.09 -1.13 -15.95
N PHE A 155 -11.44 -1.05 -14.68
CA PHE A 155 -12.37 -1.97 -14.02
C PHE A 155 -13.68 -1.32 -13.57
N GLY A 156 -13.82 0.00 -13.69
CA GLY A 156 -14.88 0.75 -13.02
C GLY A 156 -14.75 0.63 -11.50
N GLY A 157 -15.85 0.36 -10.81
CA GLY A 157 -15.82 0.20 -9.35
C GLY A 157 -14.85 -0.90 -8.90
N VAL A 158 -14.12 -0.69 -7.79
CA VAL A 158 -13.16 -1.65 -7.23
C VAL A 158 -13.18 -1.62 -5.69
N PRO A 159 -12.73 -2.68 -4.99
CA PRO A 159 -12.58 -2.65 -3.53
C PRO A 159 -11.67 -1.52 -3.01
N LEU A 160 -12.16 -0.75 -2.03
CA LEU A 160 -11.42 0.37 -1.44
C LEU A 160 -10.66 -0.07 -0.18
N ARG A 161 -9.36 -0.33 -0.33
CA ARG A 161 -8.43 -0.60 0.76
C ARG A 161 -7.77 0.70 1.19
N THR A 162 -8.19 1.24 2.32
CA THR A 162 -7.68 2.52 2.87
C THR A 162 -6.86 2.34 4.15
N ASN A 163 -6.69 1.10 4.61
CA ASN A 163 -5.89 0.73 5.77
C ASN A 163 -5.04 -0.53 5.45
N THR A 164 -4.25 -0.96 6.43
CA THR A 164 -3.34 -2.12 6.33
C THR A 164 -3.99 -3.45 6.69
N GLU A 165 -5.24 -3.44 7.13
CA GLU A 165 -5.89 -4.65 7.63
C GLU A 165 -6.19 -5.63 6.49
N PRO A 166 -5.92 -6.94 6.67
CA PRO A 166 -6.27 -7.96 5.70
C PRO A 166 -7.79 -8.19 5.73
N ALA A 167 -8.52 -7.42 4.93
CA ALA A 167 -9.97 -7.56 4.77
C ALA A 167 -10.35 -8.03 3.36
N ASN A 168 -11.39 -8.85 3.26
CA ASN A 168 -12.06 -9.13 1.98
C ASN A 168 -13.19 -8.12 1.81
N LEU A 169 -12.93 -7.07 1.04
CA LEU A 169 -13.85 -5.94 0.88
C LEU A 169 -14.73 -6.11 -0.36
N PRO A 170 -16.02 -5.71 -0.29
CA PRO A 170 -16.87 -5.71 -1.46
C PRO A 170 -16.37 -4.69 -2.50
N ARG A 171 -16.81 -4.87 -3.75
CA ARG A 171 -16.59 -3.89 -4.81
C ARG A 171 -17.33 -2.60 -4.47
N ALA A 172 -16.62 -1.48 -4.40
CA ALA A 172 -17.23 -0.15 -4.31
C ALA A 172 -17.71 0.31 -5.69
N SER A 173 -18.61 1.29 -5.70
CA SER A 173 -19.07 1.98 -6.90
C SER A 173 -17.97 2.85 -7.53
N VAL A 174 -18.15 3.23 -8.79
CA VAL A 174 -17.24 4.17 -9.48
C VAL A 174 -17.16 5.51 -8.75
N ASP A 175 -18.31 6.03 -8.29
CA ASP A 175 -18.39 7.30 -7.58
C ASP A 175 -17.62 7.27 -6.26
N GLU A 176 -17.70 6.17 -5.51
CA GLU A 176 -16.93 5.99 -4.27
C GLU A 176 -15.42 5.94 -4.54
N VAL A 177 -14.99 5.32 -5.64
CA VAL A 177 -13.58 5.30 -6.03
C VAL A 177 -13.10 6.71 -6.38
N TYR A 178 -13.87 7.47 -7.18
CA TYR A 178 -13.52 8.85 -7.49
C TYR A 178 -13.56 9.78 -6.26
N ALA A 179 -14.46 9.53 -5.30
CA ALA A 179 -14.47 10.26 -4.05
C ALA A 179 -13.19 10.05 -3.25
N LEU A 180 -12.67 8.81 -3.18
CA LEU A 180 -11.38 8.53 -2.56
C LEU A 180 -10.23 9.22 -3.31
N ILE A 181 -10.20 9.11 -4.64
CA ILE A 181 -9.18 9.78 -5.48
C ILE A 181 -9.19 11.29 -5.21
N ALA A 182 -10.35 11.94 -5.21
CA ALA A 182 -10.47 13.36 -4.93
C ALA A 182 -10.00 13.73 -3.52
N SER A 183 -10.33 12.92 -2.52
CA SER A 183 -9.88 13.14 -1.13
C SER A 183 -8.36 13.02 -1.01
N ASP A 184 -7.76 11.99 -1.60
CA ASP A 184 -6.31 11.77 -1.56
C ASP A 184 -5.57 12.88 -2.31
N LEU A 185 -6.05 13.29 -3.49
CA LEU A 185 -5.47 14.42 -4.22
C LEU A 185 -5.59 15.73 -3.45
N LYS A 186 -6.71 15.96 -2.75
CA LYS A 186 -6.87 17.14 -1.89
C LYS A 186 -5.84 17.14 -0.76
N ASN A 187 -5.69 16.01 -0.04
CA ASN A 187 -4.67 15.88 1.01
C ASN A 187 -3.26 16.13 0.43
N ALA A 188 -2.96 15.56 -0.74
CA ALA A 188 -1.68 15.77 -1.40
C ALA A 188 -1.43 17.25 -1.74
N ILE A 189 -2.43 17.97 -2.27
CA ILE A 189 -2.33 19.40 -2.58
C ILE A 189 -2.12 20.25 -1.32
N GLU A 190 -2.81 19.93 -0.23
CA GLU A 190 -2.71 20.67 1.02
C GLU A 190 -1.37 20.46 1.74
N LEU A 191 -0.71 19.33 1.51
CA LEU A 191 0.54 18.95 2.15
C LEU A 191 1.78 19.30 1.30
N MET A 192 1.77 19.00 0.00
CA MET A 192 2.98 19.13 -0.81
C MET A 192 3.40 20.59 -1.00
N PRO A 193 4.70 20.90 -0.93
CA PRO A 193 5.18 22.26 -1.15
C PRO A 193 4.91 22.71 -2.58
N ASN A 194 4.37 23.92 -2.75
CA ASN A 194 4.24 24.57 -4.06
C ASN A 194 5.60 25.08 -4.56
N LYS A 195 6.49 24.14 -4.88
CA LYS A 195 7.82 24.42 -5.43
C LYS A 195 7.83 23.99 -6.88
N ILE A 196 8.10 24.94 -7.78
CA ILE A 196 8.36 24.63 -9.18
C ILE A 196 9.60 23.73 -9.22
N TYR A 197 9.47 22.56 -9.86
CA TYR A 197 10.63 21.74 -10.18
C TYR A 197 11.53 22.57 -11.09
N GLY A 198 12.64 23.07 -10.54
CA GLY A 198 13.58 23.88 -11.31
C GLY A 198 14.07 23.07 -12.50
N ALA A 199 14.01 23.65 -13.71
CA ALA A 199 14.77 23.12 -14.83
C ALA A 199 16.22 22.96 -14.35
N GLY A 200 16.74 21.73 -14.42
CA GLY A 200 17.90 21.28 -13.67
C GLY A 200 19.10 22.23 -13.71
N ALA A 201 19.84 22.25 -12.59
CA ALA A 201 21.25 22.64 -12.58
C ALA A 201 22.10 21.53 -13.18
#